data_AF-A0A7C4HI81-F1
#
_entry.id   AF-A0A7C4HI81-F1
#
_cell.length_a   1.000
_cell.length_b   1.000
_cell.length_c   1.000
_cell.angle_alpha   90.00
_cell.angle_beta   90.00
_cell.angle_gamma   90.00
#
_symmetry.space_group_name_H-M   'P 1'
#
loop_
_entity.id
_entity.type
_entity.pdbx_description
1 polymer ?
#
loop_
_entity_poly.entity_id
_entity_poly.type
_entity_poly.pdbx_seq_one_letter_code
_entity_poly.pdbx_strand_id
1 'polypeptide(L)'
;MLDDTRVPHPAAVLHRVGRGQALYVPAALFRDFHHNRYPLTRVFVGDLLQRLLPQPDVRAQAPVCVDIVLRRRAGALIVHANNRASGIPNTPNNGAVDDIPAVGPITVRLRLDRPPRRVVLAFEPGTLDHEWQDGRLTVRLASVRIHAAIVIETDR
;
A
#
# COMPACT_ATOMS: atom_id res chain seq x y z
N MET A 1 25.47 -12.60 -14.41
CA MET A 1 24.19 -13.14 -14.91
C MET A 1 23.78 -14.19 -13.89
N LEU A 2 22.76 -13.91 -13.07
CA LEU A 2 22.31 -14.88 -12.07
C LEU A 2 21.76 -16.09 -12.82
N ASP A 3 22.23 -17.27 -12.43
CA ASP A 3 21.83 -18.55 -12.98
C ASP A 3 20.34 -18.75 -12.63
N ASP A 4 19.46 -18.56 -13.62
CA ASP A 4 18.01 -18.75 -13.55
C ASP A 4 17.64 -20.25 -13.56
N THR A 5 18.46 -21.07 -12.90
CA THR A 5 18.20 -22.49 -12.76
C THR A 5 16.95 -22.66 -11.91
N ARG A 6 15.85 -23.01 -12.57
CA ARG A 6 14.61 -23.47 -11.94
C ARG A 6 14.97 -24.60 -10.98
N VAL A 7 14.94 -24.31 -9.68
CA VAL A 7 15.04 -25.34 -8.65
C VAL A 7 13.95 -26.38 -8.86
N PRO A 8 14.18 -27.67 -8.53
CA PRO A 8 13.22 -28.74 -8.77
C PRO A 8 11.92 -28.62 -7.95
N HIS A 9 11.86 -27.66 -7.02
CA HIS A 9 10.74 -27.46 -6.10
C HIS A 9 10.13 -26.08 -6.27
N PRO A 10 8.78 -25.95 -6.20
CA PRO A 10 8.14 -24.65 -6.27
C PRO A 10 8.50 -23.79 -5.05
N ALA A 11 8.78 -22.50 -5.28
CA ALA A 11 9.06 -21.54 -4.20
C ALA A 11 7.81 -21.16 -3.38
N ALA A 12 6.61 -21.35 -3.94
CA ALA A 12 5.33 -21.10 -3.27
C ALA A 12 4.23 -21.99 -3.89
N VAL A 13 3.23 -22.36 -3.09
CA VAL A 13 2.07 -23.15 -3.53
C VAL A 13 0.78 -22.43 -3.15
N LEU A 14 -0.16 -22.35 -4.09
CA LEU A 14 -1.48 -21.77 -3.90
C LEU A 14 -2.54 -22.86 -4.05
N HIS A 15 -3.35 -23.05 -3.02
CA HIS A 15 -4.37 -24.11 -2.97
C HIS A 15 -5.77 -23.54 -2.71
N ARG A 16 -6.80 -24.09 -3.36
CA ARG A 16 -8.22 -23.76 -3.12
C ARG A 16 -8.71 -24.51 -1.90
N VAL A 17 -9.26 -23.82 -0.90
CA VAL A 17 -9.80 -24.47 0.31
C VAL A 17 -11.21 -23.93 0.56
N GLY A 18 -12.23 -24.77 0.30
CA GLY A 18 -13.63 -24.35 0.36
C GLY A 18 -13.91 -23.14 -0.55
N ARG A 19 -14.44 -22.06 0.02
CA ARG A 19 -14.72 -20.78 -0.67
C ARG A 19 -13.50 -19.85 -0.78
N GLY A 20 -12.35 -20.26 -0.22
CA GLY A 20 -11.14 -19.43 -0.14
C GLY A 20 -9.92 -20.05 -0.81
N GLN A 21 -8.77 -19.45 -0.56
CA GLN A 21 -7.47 -19.91 -1.03
C GLN A 21 -6.44 -19.80 0.10
N ALA A 22 -5.48 -20.72 0.12
CA ALA A 22 -4.34 -20.71 1.02
C ALA A 22 -3.06 -20.65 0.20
N LEU A 23 -2.20 -19.69 0.50
CA LEU A 23 -0.87 -19.56 -0.07
C LEU A 23 0.16 -19.99 0.97
N TYR A 24 1.06 -20.90 0.59
CA TYR A 24 2.16 -21.36 1.43
C TYR A 24 3.49 -21.05 0.76
N VAL A 25 4.42 -20.49 1.54
CA VAL A 25 5.83 -20.30 1.16
C VAL A 25 6.68 -21.00 2.22
N PRO A 26 7.45 -22.05 1.89
CA PRO A 26 8.31 -22.76 2.84
C PRO A 26 9.60 -21.98 3.14
N ALA A 27 9.48 -20.69 3.47
CA ALA A 27 10.61 -19.81 3.74
C ALA A 27 10.25 -18.75 4.79
N ALA A 28 11.25 -18.31 5.57
CA ALA A 28 11.09 -17.26 6.58
C ALA A 28 11.10 -15.84 5.97
N LEU A 29 10.28 -15.59 4.92
CA LEU A 29 10.30 -14.37 4.12
C LEU A 29 10.27 -13.08 4.93
N PHE A 30 9.37 -12.99 5.90
CA PHE A 30 9.20 -11.77 6.70
C PHE A 30 10.36 -11.55 7.68
N ARG A 31 10.97 -12.64 8.15
CA ARG A 31 12.19 -12.57 8.97
C ARG A 31 13.35 -12.08 8.10
N ASP A 32 13.55 -12.66 6.92
CA ASP A 32 14.57 -12.20 5.96
C ASP A 32 14.39 -10.72 5.62
N PHE A 33 13.16 -10.30 5.26
CA PHE A 33 12.87 -8.91 4.93
C PHE A 33 13.11 -7.95 6.11
N HIS A 34 12.82 -8.38 7.34
CA HIS A 34 13.08 -7.59 8.53
C HIS A 34 14.58 -7.28 8.70
N HIS A 35 15.45 -8.27 8.47
CA HIS A 35 16.90 -8.12 8.63
C HIS A 35 17.55 -7.43 7.44
N ASN A 36 17.19 -7.83 6.22
CA ASN A 36 17.94 -7.47 5.02
C ASN A 36 17.30 -6.36 4.20
N ARG A 37 16.00 -6.07 4.43
CA ARG A 37 15.21 -5.09 3.67
C ARG A 37 15.32 -5.25 2.15
N TYR A 38 15.53 -6.49 1.70
CA TYR A 38 15.85 -6.78 0.31
C TYR A 38 14.66 -6.46 -0.61
N PRO A 39 14.81 -5.56 -1.61
CA PRO A 39 13.68 -5.10 -2.42
C PRO A 39 12.96 -6.21 -3.19
N LEU A 40 13.70 -7.24 -3.63
CA LEU A 40 13.10 -8.36 -4.36
C LEU A 40 12.17 -9.21 -3.49
N THR A 41 12.40 -9.29 -2.17
CA THR A 41 11.47 -9.98 -1.25
C THR A 41 10.11 -9.27 -1.21
N ARG A 42 10.10 -7.93 -1.25
CA ARG A 42 8.85 -7.14 -1.34
C ARG A 42 8.14 -7.36 -2.68
N VAL A 43 8.87 -7.38 -3.79
CA VAL A 43 8.31 -7.65 -5.13
C VAL A 43 7.68 -9.04 -5.17
N PHE A 44 8.41 -10.06 -4.71
CA PHE A 44 7.94 -11.44 -4.64
C PHE A 44 6.66 -11.58 -3.82
N VAL A 45 6.61 -10.99 -2.62
CA VAL A 45 5.39 -10.97 -1.79
C VAL A 45 4.23 -10.26 -2.51
N GLY A 46 4.50 -9.15 -3.21
CA GLY A 46 3.51 -8.44 -4.01
C GLY A 46 2.88 -9.31 -5.11
N ASP A 47 3.72 -10.03 -5.87
CA ASP A 47 3.27 -10.93 -6.95
C ASP A 47 2.43 -12.10 -6.40
N LEU A 48 2.84 -12.64 -5.26
CA LEU A 48 2.12 -13.68 -4.55
C LEU A 48 0.74 -13.20 -4.08
N LEU A 49 0.67 -12.00 -3.49
CA LEU A 49 -0.59 -11.40 -3.06
C LEU A 49 -1.51 -11.09 -4.23
N GLN A 50 -0.97 -10.67 -5.38
CA GLN A 50 -1.78 -10.45 -6.59
C GLN A 50 -2.43 -11.75 -7.09
N ARG A 51 -1.76 -12.89 -6.94
CA ARG A 51 -2.34 -14.21 -7.28
C ARG A 51 -3.36 -14.69 -6.24
N LEU A 52 -3.12 -14.42 -4.96
CA LEU A 52 -4.01 -14.80 -3.86
C LEU A 52 -5.28 -13.94 -3.80
N LEU A 53 -5.16 -12.64 -4.07
CA LEU A 53 -6.24 -11.65 -4.00
C LEU A 53 -6.21 -10.75 -5.26
N PRO A 54 -6.72 -11.22 -6.41
CA PRO A 54 -6.63 -10.48 -7.67
C PRO A 54 -7.52 -9.23 -7.71
N GLN A 55 -8.56 -9.16 -6.88
CA GLN A 55 -9.50 -8.05 -6.78
C GLN A 55 -9.58 -7.54 -5.33
N PRO A 56 -8.54 -6.87 -4.82
CA PRO A 56 -8.57 -6.35 -3.46
C PRO A 56 -9.54 -5.17 -3.35
N ASP A 57 -10.12 -4.98 -2.16
CA ASP A 57 -11.00 -3.84 -1.86
C ASP A 57 -10.27 -2.51 -1.96
N VAL A 58 -8.96 -2.50 -1.67
CA VAL A 58 -8.11 -1.33 -1.80
C VAL A 58 -6.81 -1.71 -2.46
N ARG A 59 -6.39 -0.91 -3.45
CA ARG A 59 -5.09 -1.01 -4.10
C ARG A 59 -4.45 0.36 -4.13
N ALA A 60 -3.22 0.46 -3.65
CA ALA A 60 -2.45 1.69 -3.70
C ALA A 60 -1.20 1.51 -4.58
N GLN A 61 -0.89 2.55 -5.34
CA GLN A 61 0.39 2.75 -6.00
C GLN A 61 0.99 4.01 -5.39
N ALA A 62 2.12 3.86 -4.72
CA ALA A 62 2.81 4.94 -4.03
C ALA A 62 4.32 4.66 -4.03
N PRO A 63 5.17 5.68 -3.84
CA PRO A 63 6.58 5.49 -3.54
C PRO A 63 6.77 4.52 -2.36
N VAL A 64 7.85 3.74 -2.37
CA VAL A 64 8.08 2.65 -1.41
C VAL A 64 8.21 3.12 0.05
N CYS A 65 8.53 4.41 0.23
CA CYS A 65 8.63 5.07 1.52
C CYS A 65 7.29 5.60 2.04
N VAL A 66 6.18 5.46 1.30
CA VAL A 66 4.86 5.90 1.74
C VAL A 66 4.08 4.73 2.30
N ASP A 67 3.78 4.79 3.60
CA ASP A 67 2.86 3.85 4.21
C ASP A 67 1.42 4.29 3.95
N ILE A 68 0.61 3.37 3.40
CA ILE A 68 -0.81 3.59 3.15
C ILE A 68 -1.62 2.83 4.19
N VAL A 69 -2.45 3.56 4.94
CA VAL A 69 -3.32 3.00 5.97
C VAL A 69 -4.76 3.36 5.68
N LEU A 70 -5.61 2.34 5.50
CA LEU A 70 -7.05 2.52 5.40
C LEU A 70 -7.69 2.47 6.79
N ARG A 71 -8.50 3.47 7.12
CA ARG A 71 -9.29 3.54 8.35
C ARG A 71 -10.76 3.76 8.03
N ARG A 72 -11.65 3.14 8.81
CA ARG A 72 -13.08 3.44 8.83
C ARG A 72 -13.40 4.22 10.10
N ARG A 73 -14.09 5.35 9.99
CA ARG A 73 -14.52 6.16 11.15
C ARG A 73 -15.77 6.96 10.80
N ALA A 74 -16.81 6.85 11.62
CA ALA A 74 -18.00 7.71 11.57
C ALA A 74 -18.56 7.91 10.14
N GLY A 75 -18.75 6.82 9.40
CA GLY A 75 -19.31 6.86 8.05
C GLY A 75 -18.40 7.41 6.96
N ALA A 76 -17.09 7.47 7.24
CA ALA A 76 -16.07 7.80 6.27
C ALA A 76 -14.99 6.71 6.19
N LEU A 77 -14.45 6.55 4.98
CA LEU A 77 -13.16 5.91 4.74
C LEU A 77 -12.08 6.98 4.75
N ILE A 78 -10.99 6.71 5.44
CA ILE A 78 -9.85 7.62 5.52
C ILE A 78 -8.62 6.86 5.04
N VAL A 79 -7.99 7.34 3.98
CA VAL A 79 -6.71 6.81 3.51
C VAL A 79 -5.62 7.74 4.00
N HIS A 80 -4.85 7.28 4.98
CA HIS A 80 -3.66 7.97 5.45
C HIS A 80 -2.48 7.59 4.55
N ALA A 81 -1.74 8.58 4.08
CA ALA A 81 -0.45 8.43 3.43
C ALA A 81 0.62 9.05 4.33
N ASN A 82 1.53 8.23 4.86
CA ASN A 82 2.60 8.68 5.75
C ASN A 82 3.93 8.59 5.03
N ASN A 83 4.63 9.71 4.87
CA ASN A 83 5.96 9.72 4.28
C ASN A 83 7.00 9.28 5.31
N ARG A 84 7.68 8.16 5.03
CA ARG A 84 8.77 7.59 5.82
C ARG A 84 10.13 7.80 5.15
N ALA A 85 10.25 8.78 4.25
CA ALA A 85 11.51 9.09 3.56
C ALA A 85 12.64 9.56 4.50
N SER A 86 12.32 9.94 5.74
CA SER A 86 13.32 10.14 6.80
C SER A 86 14.08 8.86 7.19
N GLY A 87 13.62 7.69 6.74
CA GLY A 87 14.20 6.39 7.03
C GLY A 87 13.73 5.77 8.35
N ILE A 88 14.32 4.61 8.70
CA ILE A 88 14.43 4.20 10.10
C ILE A 88 15.54 5.12 10.64
N PRO A 89 15.36 5.87 11.74
CA PRO A 89 16.51 6.53 12.34
C PRO A 89 17.55 5.43 12.54
N ASN A 90 18.71 5.56 11.88
CA ASN A 90 19.73 4.50 11.78
C ASN A 90 20.35 4.14 13.15
N THR A 91 19.74 4.61 14.24
CA THR A 91 20.10 4.37 15.63
C THR A 91 18.92 4.78 16.51
N PRO A 92 18.58 4.02 17.57
CA PRO A 92 17.76 4.54 18.66
C PRO A 92 18.41 5.83 19.17
N ASN A 93 17.64 6.90 19.36
CA ASN A 93 18.10 8.25 19.74
C ASN A 93 18.84 9.09 18.69
N ASN A 94 18.83 8.72 17.40
CA ASN A 94 19.26 9.64 16.35
C ASN A 94 18.03 10.24 15.64
N GLY A 95 17.54 11.37 16.15
CA GLY A 95 16.32 12.04 15.70
C GLY A 95 16.55 13.28 14.82
N ALA A 96 17.78 13.57 14.43
CA ALA A 96 18.06 14.73 13.58
C ALA A 96 17.68 14.42 12.13
N VAL A 97 16.52 14.94 11.71
CA VAL A 97 16.06 14.93 10.32
C VAL A 97 15.89 16.39 9.93
N ASP A 98 16.81 16.90 9.13
CA ASP A 98 16.81 18.32 8.73
C ASP A 98 15.69 18.63 7.73
N ASP A 99 15.42 17.70 6.80
CA ASP A 99 14.36 17.85 5.80
C ASP A 99 13.77 16.48 5.41
N ILE A 100 12.49 16.51 5.01
CA ILE A 100 11.77 15.36 4.47
C ILE A 100 11.20 15.79 3.11
N PRO A 101 11.74 15.26 1.98
CA PRO A 101 11.27 15.64 0.67
C PRO A 101 9.83 15.16 0.45
N ALA A 102 9.04 15.96 -0.26
CA ALA A 102 7.73 15.52 -0.73
C ALA A 102 7.88 14.37 -1.74
N VAL A 103 7.00 13.37 -1.63
CA VAL A 103 7.04 12.16 -2.46
C VAL A 103 5.68 11.91 -3.11
N GLY A 104 5.70 11.39 -4.33
CA GLY A 104 4.50 11.08 -5.11
C GLY A 104 4.86 10.64 -6.54
N PRO A 105 3.86 10.45 -7.41
CA PRO A 105 2.43 10.54 -7.13
C PRO A 105 1.89 9.32 -6.36
N ILE A 106 0.73 9.49 -5.72
CA ILE A 106 0.00 8.42 -5.04
C ILE A 106 -1.33 8.20 -5.74
N THR A 107 -1.63 6.97 -6.10
CA THR A 107 -2.95 6.56 -6.61
C THR A 107 -3.54 5.51 -5.69
N VAL A 108 -4.78 5.71 -5.25
CA VAL A 108 -5.52 4.76 -4.43
C VAL A 108 -6.82 4.41 -5.13
N ARG A 109 -7.06 3.12 -5.30
CA ARG A 109 -8.29 2.58 -5.88
C ARG A 109 -9.04 1.81 -4.81
N LEU A 110 -10.29 2.19 -4.55
CA LEU A 110 -11.15 1.57 -3.55
C LEU A 110 -12.42 1.04 -4.19
N ARG A 111 -12.84 -0.18 -3.84
CA ARG A 111 -14.19 -0.65 -4.11
C ARG A 111 -15.16 0.14 -3.25
N LEU A 112 -16.14 0.77 -3.89
CA LEU A 112 -17.12 1.61 -3.24
C LEU A 112 -18.45 1.47 -3.99
N ASP A 113 -19.42 0.81 -3.35
CA ASP A 113 -20.71 0.42 -3.96
C ASP A 113 -21.57 1.60 -4.45
N ARG A 114 -21.28 2.81 -3.96
CA ARG A 114 -21.97 4.05 -4.32
C ARG A 114 -20.94 5.16 -4.55
N PRO A 115 -21.25 6.21 -5.33
CA PRO A 115 -20.36 7.36 -5.45
C PRO A 115 -20.13 8.01 -4.07
N PRO A 116 -18.91 8.49 -3.76
CA PRO A 116 -18.67 9.19 -2.52
C PRO A 116 -19.45 10.51 -2.51
N ARG A 117 -19.92 10.93 -1.33
CA ARG A 117 -20.54 12.26 -1.18
C ARG A 117 -19.51 13.37 -1.33
N ARG A 118 -18.32 13.11 -0.81
CA ARG A 118 -17.22 14.05 -0.75
C ARG A 118 -15.91 13.32 -0.62
N VAL A 119 -14.90 13.82 -1.32
CA VAL A 119 -13.52 13.41 -1.18
C VAL A 119 -12.71 14.66 -0.87
N VAL A 120 -12.06 14.70 0.29
CA VAL A 120 -11.24 15.86 0.70
C VAL A 120 -9.88 15.44 1.20
N LEU A 121 -8.92 16.33 0.98
CA LEU A 121 -7.60 16.24 1.56
C LEU A 121 -7.60 16.93 2.93
N ALA A 122 -6.96 16.30 3.91
CA ALA A 122 -6.71 16.83 5.23
C ALA A 122 -5.22 16.69 5.59
N PHE A 123 -4.83 17.43 6.64
CA PHE A 123 -3.47 17.59 7.19
C PHE A 123 -2.48 18.36 6.31
N GLU A 124 -2.49 18.13 5.00
CA GLU A 124 -1.62 18.85 4.05
C GLU A 124 -2.42 19.40 2.87
N PRO A 125 -2.06 20.59 2.34
CA PRO A 125 -2.57 21.05 1.06
C PRO A 125 -1.95 20.25 -0.08
N GLY A 126 -2.64 20.14 -1.20
CA GLY A 126 -2.12 19.45 -2.38
C GLY A 126 -3.17 19.27 -3.46
N THR A 127 -2.71 18.90 -4.65
CA THR A 127 -3.59 18.55 -5.77
C THR A 127 -4.16 17.15 -5.56
N LEU A 128 -5.48 17.08 -5.45
CA LEU A 128 -6.24 15.86 -5.25
C LEU A 128 -7.31 15.76 -6.34
N ASP A 129 -7.18 14.75 -7.19
CA ASP A 129 -8.20 14.41 -8.20
C ASP A 129 -8.86 13.09 -7.82
N HIS A 130 -10.12 12.93 -8.20
CA HIS A 130 -10.81 11.67 -8.03
C HIS A 130 -11.87 11.43 -9.11
N GLU A 131 -12.11 10.17 -9.39
CA GLU A 131 -13.18 9.70 -10.28
C GLU A 131 -13.82 8.46 -9.65
N TRP A 132 -15.15 8.37 -9.74
CA TRP A 132 -15.88 7.15 -9.40
C TRP A 132 -16.50 6.58 -10.68
N GLN A 133 -16.23 5.30 -10.95
CA GLN A 133 -16.75 4.59 -12.10
C GLN A 133 -16.94 3.11 -11.73
N ASP A 134 -18.09 2.54 -12.10
CA ASP A 134 -18.40 1.11 -11.99
C ASP A 134 -18.07 0.49 -10.60
N GLY A 135 -18.50 1.16 -9.53
CA GLY A 135 -18.30 0.69 -8.16
C GLY A 135 -16.86 0.82 -7.65
N ARG A 136 -16.03 1.65 -8.32
CA ARG A 136 -14.64 1.89 -7.94
C ARG A 136 -14.32 3.38 -7.91
N LEU A 137 -13.84 3.85 -6.77
CA LEU A 137 -13.26 5.18 -6.60
C LEU A 137 -11.76 5.12 -6.88
N THR A 138 -11.27 5.93 -7.81
CA THR A 138 -9.84 6.18 -8.01
C THR A 138 -9.52 7.59 -7.51
N VAL A 139 -8.61 7.69 -6.55
CA VAL A 139 -8.11 8.97 -6.02
C VAL A 139 -6.64 9.11 -6.38
N ARG A 140 -6.24 10.30 -6.85
CA ARG A 140 -4.88 10.66 -7.26
C ARG A 140 -4.43 11.86 -6.44
N LEU A 141 -3.39 11.67 -5.63
CA LEU A 141 -2.75 12.71 -4.84
C LEU A 141 -1.36 12.98 -5.44
N ALA A 142 -1.08 14.24 -5.79
CA ALA A 142 0.17 14.61 -6.46
C ALA A 142 1.40 14.31 -5.60
N SER A 143 1.36 14.63 -4.31
CA SER A 143 2.44 14.33 -3.37
C SER A 143 1.97 14.37 -1.91
N VAL A 144 2.79 13.79 -1.04
CA VAL A 144 2.72 13.92 0.42
C VAL A 144 4.09 14.31 0.95
N ARG A 145 4.15 15.27 1.87
CA ARG A 145 5.42 15.67 2.49
C ARG A 145 5.66 14.94 3.80
N ILE A 146 4.73 14.97 4.74
CA ILE A 146 4.83 14.30 6.04
C ILE A 146 3.69 13.30 6.17
N HIS A 147 2.45 13.81 6.14
CA HIS A 147 1.25 13.04 6.39
C HIS A 147 0.04 13.72 5.73
N ALA A 148 -0.55 13.04 4.76
CA ALA A 148 -1.83 13.42 4.16
C ALA A 148 -2.92 12.43 4.53
N ALA A 149 -4.16 12.91 4.68
CA ALA A 149 -5.33 12.05 4.82
C ALA A 149 -6.37 12.38 3.74
N ILE A 150 -6.73 11.38 2.96
CA ILE A 150 -7.82 11.44 1.98
C ILE A 150 -9.07 10.95 2.71
N VAL A 151 -9.98 11.87 3.04
CA VAL A 151 -11.25 11.55 3.69
C VAL A 151 -12.32 11.38 2.62
N ILE A 152 -12.96 10.23 2.62
CA ILE A 152 -13.98 9.80 1.67
C ILE A 152 -15.27 9.60 2.47
N GLU A 153 -16.20 10.54 2.36
CA GLU A 153 -17.50 10.46 3.04
C GLU A 153 -18.44 9.54 2.25
N THR A 154 -18.91 8.47 2.89
CA THR A 154 -19.72 7.41 2.25
C THR A 154 -21.16 7.37 2.75
N ASP A 155 -21.42 7.88 3.96
CA ASP A 155 -22.72 7.73 4.62
C ASP A 155 -23.66 8.92 4.37
N ARG A 156 -24.97 8.65 4.41
CA ARG A 156 -26.02 9.65 4.59
C ARG A 156 -26.44 9.69 6.05
#